data_AF-A0A1T5BXS6-F1
#
_entry.id   AF-A0A1T5BXS6-F1
#
_cell.length_a   1.000
_cell.length_b   1.000
_cell.length_c   1.000
_cell.angle_alpha   90.00
_cell.angle_beta   90.00
_cell.angle_gamma   90.00
#
_symmetry.space_group_name_H-M   'P 1'
#
loop_
_entity.id
_entity.type
_entity.pdbx_description
1 polymer ?
#
loop_
_entity_poly.entity_id
_entity_poly.type
_entity_poly.pdbx_seq_one_letter_code
_entity_poly.pdbx_strand_id
1 'polypeptide(L)' 'MADRYARGFRAASAAGKRLIHEMADQLDRRTDEECRSGQPPSMVVQKLHLAAQRVGALNPNITRSRSGIPLTKDQADD' A
#
# COMPACT_ATOMS: atom_id res chain seq x y z
N MET A 1 20.95 11.74 5.71
CA MET A 1 20.96 10.29 5.39
C MET A 1 19.52 9.87 5.13
N ALA A 2 19.14 9.50 3.91
CA ALA A 2 17.74 9.15 3.61
C ALA A 2 17.38 7.80 4.23
N ASP A 3 16.35 7.79 5.07
CA ASP A 3 15.87 6.64 5.83
C ASP A 3 15.64 5.42 4.91
N ARG A 4 16.53 4.42 5.03
CA ARG A 4 16.48 3.18 4.24
C ARG A 4 15.22 2.38 4.57
N TYR A 5 14.75 2.42 5.82
CA TYR A 5 13.53 1.76 6.26
C TYR A 5 12.31 2.41 5.60
N ALA A 6 12.21 3.74 5.62
CA ALA A 6 11.11 4.44 4.94
C ALA A 6 11.09 4.22 3.42
N ARG A 7 12.25 3.97 2.79
CA ARG A 7 12.32 3.59 1.37
C ARG A 7 11.84 2.16 1.14
N GLY A 8 12.33 1.19 1.94
CA GLY A 8 11.90 -0.20 1.85
C GLY A 8 10.40 -0.38 2.11
N PHE A 9 9.87 0.30 3.12
CA PHE A 9 8.44 0.28 3.45
C PHE A 9 7.59 0.82 2.29
N ARG A 10 7.98 1.96 1.70
CA ARG A 10 7.27 2.55 0.54
C ARG A 10 7.34 1.65 -0.70
N ALA A 11 8.47 1.00 -0.93
CA ALA A 11 8.60 0.05 -2.03
C ALA A 11 7.67 -1.17 -1.83
N ALA A 12 7.64 -1.71 -0.61
CA ALA A 12 6.78 -2.85 -0.27
C ALA A 12 5.28 -2.48 -0.33
N SER A 13 4.88 -1.31 0.18
CA SER A 13 3.49 -0.86 0.12
C SER A 13 3.05 -0.57 -1.32
N ALA A 14 3.93 -0.03 -2.16
CA ALA A 14 3.66 0.15 -3.59
C ALA A 14 3.48 -1.20 -4.31
N ALA A 15 4.31 -2.20 -4.00
CA ALA A 15 4.17 -3.55 -4.56
C ALA A 15 2.84 -4.20 -4.10
N GLY A 16 2.51 -4.12 -2.80
CA GLY A 16 1.25 -4.64 -2.27
C GLY A 16 0.02 -3.95 -2.88
N LYS A 17 0.07 -2.63 -3.05
CA LYS A 17 -0.99 -1.88 -3.73
C LYS A 17 -1.22 -2.39 -5.16
N ARG A 18 -0.16 -2.64 -5.93
CA ARG A 18 -0.25 -3.15 -7.31
C ARG A 18 -0.92 -4.51 -7.36
N LEU A 19 -0.48 -5.45 -6.51
CA LEU A 19 -1.07 -6.80 -6.45
C LEU A 19 -2.57 -6.77 -6.14
N ILE A 20 -3.01 -5.90 -5.22
CA ILE A 20 -4.43 -5.77 -4.89
C ILE A 20 -5.23 -5.20 -6.08
N HIS A 21 -4.66 -4.27 -6.84
CA HIS A 21 -5.29 -3.79 -8.08
C HIS A 21 -5.38 -4.89 -9.15
N GLU A 22 -4.30 -5.64 -9.36
CA GLU A 22 -4.30 -6.78 -10.30
C GLU A 22 -5.37 -7.82 -9.93
N MET A 23 -5.53 -8.11 -8.64
CA MET A 23 -6.61 -8.99 -8.16
C MET A 23 -8.00 -8.41 -8.41
N ALA A 24 -8.17 -7.08 -8.24
CA ALA A 24 -9.43 -6.42 -8.53
C ALA A 24 -9.77 -6.54 -10.02
N ASP A 25 -8.79 -6.32 -10.90
CA ASP A 25 -8.96 -6.41 -12.35
C ASP A 25 -9.27 -7.85 -12.79
N GLN A 26 -8.63 -8.87 -12.20
CA GLN A 26 -8.93 -10.28 -12.48
C GLN A 26 -10.33 -10.71 -12.03
N LEU A 27 -10.85 -10.11 -10.97
CA LEU A 27 -12.17 -10.43 -10.41
C LEU A 27 -13.28 -9.56 -10.98
N ASP A 28 -12.94 -8.48 -11.69
CA ASP A 28 -13.91 -7.66 -12.39
C ASP A 28 -14.38 -8.39 -13.64
N ARG A 29 -15.66 -8.77 -13.63
CA ARG A 29 -16.31 -9.49 -14.73
C ARG A 29 -17.10 -8.56 -15.65
N ARG A 30 -17.01 -7.25 -15.42
CA ARG A 30 -17.65 -6.26 -16.28
C ARG A 30 -17.02 -6.27 -17.66
N THR A 31 -17.85 -6.18 -18.68
CA THR A 31 -17.43 -5.92 -20.05
C THR A 31 -16.99 -4.47 -20.23
N ASP A 32 -16.28 -4.19 -21.32
CA ASP A 32 -15.84 -2.83 -21.63
C ASP A 32 -17.01 -1.85 -21.83
N GLU A 33 -18.16 -2.32 -22.34
CA GLU A 33 -19.39 -1.53 -22.42
C GLU A 33 -19.94 -1.19 -21.02
N GLU A 34 -20.02 -2.16 -20.11
CA GLU A 34 -20.51 -1.96 -18.74
C GLU A 34 -19.62 -0.97 -17.98
N CYS A 35 -18.29 -1.10 -18.14
CA CYS A 35 -17.33 -0.13 -17.60
C CYS A 35 -17.55 1.28 -18.15
N ARG A 36 -17.75 1.43 -19.48
CA ARG A 36 -18.00 2.75 -20.12
C ARG A 36 -19.33 3.36 -19.74
N SER A 37 -20.36 2.55 -19.49
CA SER A 37 -21.69 3.00 -19.05
C SER A 37 -21.72 3.48 -17.59
N GLY A 38 -20.64 3.27 -16.83
CA GLY A 38 -20.57 3.66 -15.42
C GLY A 38 -21.24 2.66 -14.47
N GLN A 39 -21.52 1.44 -14.94
CA GLN A 39 -22.07 0.40 -14.08
C GLN A 39 -21.09 0.11 -12.93
N PRO A 40 -21.53 0.12 -11.67
CA PRO A 40 -20.63 -0.06 -10.54
C PRO A 40 -20.03 -1.47 -10.55
N PRO A 41 -18.76 -1.64 -10.16
CA PRO A 41 -18.15 -2.96 -10.00
C PRO A 41 -18.83 -3.74 -8.87
N SER A 42 -18.57 -5.05 -8.83
CA SER A 42 -19.07 -5.89 -7.73
C SER A 42 -18.55 -5.42 -6.37
N MET A 43 -19.27 -5.76 -5.29
CA MET A 43 -18.89 -5.40 -3.92
C MET A 43 -17.48 -5.91 -3.55
N VAL A 44 -17.07 -7.07 -4.10
CA VAL A 44 -15.73 -7.63 -3.88
C VAL A 44 -14.66 -6.73 -4.50
N VAL A 45 -14.85 -6.34 -5.77
CA VAL A 45 -13.93 -5.45 -6.51
C VAL A 45 -13.86 -4.07 -5.84
N GLN A 46 -14.99 -3.52 -5.40
CA GLN A 46 -15.03 -2.27 -4.63
C GLN A 46 -14.18 -2.35 -3.34
N LYS A 47 -14.31 -3.45 -2.59
CA LYS A 47 -13.53 -3.68 -1.36
C LYS A 47 -12.03 -3.81 -1.66
N LEU A 48 -11.65 -4.43 -2.77
CA LEU A 48 -10.25 -4.53 -3.19
C LEU A 48 -9.67 -3.16 -3.55
N HIS A 49 -10.40 -2.33 -4.29
CA HIS A 49 -9.96 -0.94 -4.54
C HIS A 49 -9.80 -0.14 -3.25
N LEU A 50 -10.73 -0.27 -2.30
CA LEU A 50 -10.61 0.38 -0.99
C LEU A 50 -9.39 -0.14 -0.21
N ALA A 51 -9.12 -1.45 -0.25
CA ALA A 51 -7.94 -2.04 0.38
C ALA A 51 -6.63 -1.50 -0.26
N ALA A 52 -6.57 -1.41 -1.59
CA ALA A 52 -5.42 -0.85 -2.30
C ALA A 52 -5.17 0.63 -1.92
N GLN A 53 -6.22 1.43 -1.78
CA GLN A 53 -6.13 2.81 -1.29
C GLN A 53 -5.57 2.87 0.14
N ARG A 54 -6.08 2.01 1.04
CA ARG A 54 -5.59 1.94 2.43
C ARG A 54 -4.12 1.54 2.51
N VAL A 55 -3.69 0.56 1.73
CA VAL A 55 -2.28 0.14 1.66
C VAL A 55 -1.41 1.27 1.13
N GLY A 56 -1.86 1.99 0.10
CA GLY A 56 -1.14 3.14 -0.45
C GLY A 56 -1.04 4.33 0.52
N ALA A 57 -1.96 4.44 1.48
CA ALA A 57 -1.96 5.48 2.52
C ALA A 57 -1.17 5.09 3.78
N LEU A 58 -0.64 3.85 3.86
CA LEU A 58 0.21 3.45 4.98
C LEU A 58 1.49 4.28 4.99
N ASN A 59 1.80 4.83 6.15
CA ASN A 59 3.06 5.52 6.40
C ASN A 59 3.97 4.61 7.25
N PRO A 60 5.29 4.62 7.00
CA PRO A 60 6.21 3.93 7.89
C PRO A 60 6.05 4.51 9.31
N ASN A 61 5.95 3.64 10.31
CA ASN A 61 5.92 4.08 11.70
C ASN A 61 7.31 4.64 12.05
N ILE A 62 7.46 5.96 11.99
CA ILE A 62 8.70 6.62 12.39
C ILE A 62 8.67 6.76 13.90
N THR A 63 9.11 5.73 14.61
CA THR A 63 9.36 5.81 16.06
C THR A 63 10.56 6.74 16.27
N ARG A 64 10.30 8.04 16.45
CA ARG A 64 11.32 8.97 16.94
C ARG A 64 11.43 8.78 18.45
N SER A 65 12.63 8.50 18.94
CA SER A 65 12.96 8.63 20.36
C SER A 65 12.64 10.06 20.84
N ARG A 66 12.29 10.26 22.13
CA ARG A 66 12.16 11.60 22.74
C ARG A 66 13.42 12.47 22.58
N SER A 67 14.57 11.86 22.29
CA SER A 67 15.83 12.56 21.98
C SER A 67 15.97 13.05 20.54
N GLY A 68 15.01 12.76 19.65
CA GLY A 68 15.07 13.13 18.23
C GLY A 68 16.00 12.25 17.39
N ILE A 69 16.69 11.28 18.01
CA ILE A 69 17.59 10.33 17.33
C ILE A 69 16.72 9.22 16.69
N PRO A 70 16.91 8.90 15.39
CA PRO A 70 16.30 7.73 14.79
C PRO A 70 16.76 6.47 15.52
N LEU A 71 15.82 5.63 15.97
CA LEU A 71 16.14 4.30 16.51
C LEU A 71 16.59 3.40 15.35
N THR A 72 17.82 3.58 14.87
CA THR A 72 18.44 2.63 13.95
C THR A 72 18.78 1.38 14.74
N LYS A 73 18.31 0.24 14.23
CA LYS A 73 18.38 -1.10 14.84
C LYS A 73 19.79 -1.71 14.96
N ASP A 74 20.84 -0.91 15.05
CA ASP A 74 22.23 -1.36 15.13
C ASP A 74 23.00 -0.59 16.22
N GLN A 75 22.60 -0.80 17.48
CA GLN A 75 23.52 -0.67 18.61
C GLN A 75 23.38 -1.92 19.47
N ALA A 76 23.83 -3.04 18.88
CA ALA A 76 24.42 -4.10 19.65
C ALA A 76 25.92 -3.98 19.39
N ASP A 77 26.64 -3.30 20.26
CA ASP A 77 28.10 -3.44 20.41
C ASP A 77 28.47 -3.10 21.86
N ASP A 78 29.27 -4.01 22.43
CA ASP A 78 29.85 -4.19 23.78
C ASP A 78 28.96 -4.66 24.94
#